data_AF-A0A5E4L2A0-F1
#
_entry.id   AF-A0A5E4L2A0-F1
#
_cell.length_a   1.000
_cell.length_b   1.000
_cell.length_c   1.000
_cell.angle_alpha   90.00
_cell.angle_beta   90.00
_cell.angle_gamma   90.00
#
_symmetry.space_group_name_H-M   'P 1'
#
loop_
_entity.id
_entity.type
_entity.pdbx_description
1 polymer ?
#
loop_
_entity_poly.entity_id
_entity_poly.type
_entity_poly.pdbx_seq_one_letter_code
_entity_poly.pdbx_strand_id
1 'polypeptide(L)'
;MADILIYSTNNCPNCRVLKQFLETKNVQYKEVDMATPAALTELRMNGVFTMSAPVLQVGNRFYISSDLFSQNRIDQGKVETLLKT
;
A
#
# COMPACT_ATOMS: atom_id res chain seq x y z
N MET A 1 -7.32 14.12 -8.40
CA MET A 1 -6.32 13.04 -8.23
C MET A 1 -6.62 12.37 -6.90
N ALA A 2 -6.74 11.05 -6.85
CA ALA A 2 -6.92 10.35 -5.58
C ALA A 2 -5.61 10.42 -4.78
N ASP A 3 -5.70 10.66 -3.47
CA ASP A 3 -4.54 10.56 -2.59
C ASP A 3 -4.09 9.10 -2.52
N ILE A 4 -2.79 8.88 -2.72
CA ILE A 4 -2.16 7.57 -2.63
C ILE A 4 -1.30 7.54 -1.37
N LEU A 5 -1.60 6.61 -0.48
CA LEU A 5 -0.83 6.39 0.74
C LEU A 5 -0.29 4.97 0.78
N ILE A 6 0.93 4.82 1.28
CA ILE A 6 1.55 3.53 1.56
C ILE A 6 1.77 3.43 3.05
N TYR A 7 1.07 2.51 3.68
CA TYR A 7 1.34 2.11 5.05
C TYR A 7 2.47 1.09 5.02
N SER A 8 3.63 1.47 5.56
CA SER A 8 4.83 0.63 5.62
C SER A 8 5.41 0.55 7.02
N THR A 9 6.25 -0.44 7.24
CA THR A 9 7.01 -0.61 8.48
C THR A 9 8.51 -0.56 8.19
N ASN A 10 9.29 -0.32 9.25
CA ASN A 10 10.74 -0.45 9.18
C ASN A 10 11.15 -1.86 8.72
N ASN A 11 12.11 -1.92 7.81
CA ASN A 11 12.69 -3.16 7.29
C ASN A 11 11.69 -4.09 6.55
N CYS A 12 10.77 -3.53 5.77
CA CYS A 12 9.80 -4.27 4.96
C CYS A 12 10.24 -4.40 3.48
N PRO A 13 10.62 -5.60 2.99
CA PRO A 13 11.08 -5.78 1.60
C PRO A 13 9.95 -5.53 0.59
N ASN A 14 8.74 -6.03 0.84
CA ASN A 14 7.59 -5.82 -0.04
C ASN A 14 7.22 -4.34 -0.15
N CYS A 15 7.35 -3.58 0.93
CA CYS A 15 7.13 -2.13 0.92
C CYS A 15 8.10 -1.42 -0.01
N ARG A 16 9.37 -1.82 -0.02
CA ARG A 16 10.39 -1.28 -0.94
C ARG A 16 10.04 -1.57 -2.40
N VAL A 17 9.60 -2.80 -2.70
CA VAL A 17 9.19 -3.20 -4.05
C VAL A 17 8.00 -2.36 -4.54
N LEU A 18 6.97 -2.18 -3.69
CA LEU A 18 5.80 -1.37 -4.03
C LEU A 18 6.17 0.10 -4.29
N LYS A 19 6.99 0.70 -3.42
CA LYS A 19 7.47 2.09 -3.57
C LYS A 19 8.22 2.28 -4.87
N GLN A 20 9.19 1.41 -5.14
CA GLN A 20 9.99 1.46 -6.37
C GLN A 20 9.10 1.33 -7.61
N PHE A 21 8.09 0.45 -7.57
CA PHE A 21 7.13 0.33 -8.66
C PHE A 21 6.37 1.64 -8.92
N LEU A 22 5.82 2.28 -7.88
CA LEU A 22 5.12 3.55 -8.02
C LEU A 22 6.03 4.68 -8.51
N GLU A 23 7.28 4.73 -8.03
CA GLU A 23 8.30 5.67 -8.50
C GLU A 23 8.60 5.49 -9.98
N THR A 24 8.76 4.24 -10.46
CA THR A 24 8.99 3.97 -11.90
C THR A 24 7.82 4.40 -12.80
N LYS A 25 6.62 4.56 -12.21
CA LYS A 25 5.41 5.03 -12.89
C LYS A 25 5.17 6.52 -12.68
N ASN A 26 6.09 7.26 -12.05
CA ASN A 26 5.94 8.67 -11.66
C ASN A 26 4.67 8.94 -10.83
N VAL A 27 4.24 7.96 -10.04
CA VAL A 27 3.08 8.10 -9.16
C VAL A 27 3.52 8.71 -7.84
N GLN A 28 2.94 9.87 -7.50
CA GLN A 28 3.17 10.52 -6.21
C GLN A 28 2.39 9.79 -5.12
N TYR A 29 3.05 9.49 -4.00
CA TYR A 29 2.45 8.85 -2.84
C TYR A 29 2.98 9.44 -1.54
N LYS A 30 2.22 9.29 -0.46
CA LYS A 30 2.67 9.58 0.90
C LYS A 30 2.98 8.28 1.64
N GLU A 31 4.05 8.28 2.42
CA GLU A 31 4.36 7.16 3.30
C GLU A 31 3.79 7.41 4.70
N VAL A 32 3.18 6.38 5.27
CA VAL A 32 2.67 6.37 6.64
C VAL A 32 3.30 5.20 7.38
N ASP A 33 3.86 5.46 8.55
CA ASP A 33 4.36 4.38 9.42
C ASP A 33 3.19 3.61 10.03
N MET A 34 3.00 2.37 9.55
CA MET A 34 1.98 1.43 9.98
C MET A 34 2.16 1.00 11.44
N ALA A 35 3.34 1.18 12.03
CA ALA A 35 3.58 0.86 13.43
C ALA A 35 2.97 1.89 14.40
N THR A 36 2.53 3.05 13.90
CA THR A 36 1.95 4.09 14.75
C THR A 36 0.51 3.75 15.16
N PRO A 37 0.09 4.12 16.40
CA PRO A 37 -1.29 3.90 16.84
C PRO A 37 -2.33 4.58 15.95
N ALA A 38 -2.00 5.76 15.39
CA ALA A 38 -2.86 6.48 14.48
C ALA A 38 -3.11 5.70 13.17
N ALA A 39 -2.04 5.17 12.55
CA ALA A 39 -2.16 4.37 11.34
C ALA A 39 -2.97 3.08 11.58
N LEU A 40 -2.70 2.37 12.68
CA LEU A 40 -3.45 1.16 13.03
C LEU A 40 -4.93 1.44 13.31
N THR A 41 -5.23 2.59 13.91
CA THR A 41 -6.62 3.02 14.14
C THR A 41 -7.31 3.31 12.82
N GLU A 42 -6.68 4.07 11.93
CA GLU A 42 -7.21 4.38 10.61
C GLU A 42 -7.51 3.11 9.80
N LEU A 43 -6.55 2.17 9.75
CA LEU A 43 -6.73 0.90 9.04
C LEU A 43 -7.92 0.11 9.60
N ARG A 44 -8.03 -0.03 10.93
CA ARG A 44 -9.14 -0.77 11.57
C ARG A 44 -10.49 -0.11 11.35
N MET A 45 -10.56 1.22 11.43
CA MET A 45 -11.78 1.98 11.16
C MET A 45 -12.29 1.77 9.73
N ASN A 46 -11.37 1.56 8.79
CA ASN A 46 -11.69 1.26 7.39
C ASN A 46 -11.77 -0.25 7.09
N GLY A 47 -11.87 -1.10 8.11
CA GLY A 47 -12.06 -2.55 7.95
C GLY A 47 -10.81 -3.33 7.53
N VAL A 48 -9.62 -2.72 7.63
CA VAL A 48 -8.34 -3.35 7.32
C VAL A 48 -7.71 -3.90 8.60
N PHE A 49 -7.71 -5.22 8.72
CA PHE A 49 -7.21 -5.93 9.91
C PHE A 49 -5.87 -6.65 9.68
N THR A 50 -5.20 -6.42 8.56
CA THR A 50 -3.88 -7.02 8.31
C THR A 50 -2.85 -6.50 9.32
N MET A 51 -1.99 -7.40 9.78
CA MET A 51 -0.81 -7.08 10.59
C MET A 51 0.46 -6.97 9.74
N SER A 52 0.34 -7.22 8.43
CA SER A 52 1.45 -7.24 7.50
C SER A 52 1.40 -6.03 6.56
N ALA A 53 2.55 -5.37 6.45
CA ALA A 53 2.81 -4.34 5.46
C ALA A 53 3.31 -4.97 4.14
N PRO A 54 3.14 -4.29 2.99
CA PRO A 54 2.50 -2.98 2.82
C PRO A 54 0.96 -3.05 2.75
N VAL A 55 0.32 -1.94 3.10
CA VAL A 55 -1.05 -1.61 2.69
C VAL A 55 -1.01 -0.39 1.77
N LEU A 56 -1.62 -0.51 0.59
CA LEU A 56 -1.79 0.59 -0.36
C LEU A 56 -3.19 1.17 -0.18
N GLN A 57 -3.28 2.48 0.02
CA GLN A 57 -4.54 3.21 -0.03
C GLN A 57 -4.59 4.04 -1.30
N VAL A 58 -5.71 3.95 -2.02
CA VAL A 58 -6.02 4.78 -3.18
C VAL A 58 -7.40 5.40 -2.94
N GLY A 59 -7.41 6.70 -2.63
CA GLY A 59 -8.63 7.38 -2.16
C GLY A 59 -9.18 6.73 -0.88
N ASN A 60 -10.40 6.19 -0.96
CA ASN A 60 -11.06 5.54 0.18
C ASN A 60 -10.92 4.01 0.17
N ARG A 61 -10.11 3.45 -0.72
CA ARG A 61 -9.93 2.00 -0.86
C ARG A 61 -8.56 1.58 -0.33
N PHE A 62 -8.53 0.43 0.32
CA PHE A 62 -7.33 -0.15 0.90
C PHE A 62 -7.07 -1.52 0.30
N TYR A 63 -5.81 -1.79 0.00
CA TYR A 63 -5.33 -3.02 -0.63
C TYR A 63 -4.16 -3.57 0.17
N ILE A 64 -4.29 -4.82 0.61
CA ILE A 64 -3.29 -5.45 1.47
C ILE A 64 -2.26 -6.19 0.61
N SER A 65 -1.24 -6.76 1.25
CA SER A 65 -0.14 -7.41 0.53
C SER A 65 -0.60 -8.54 -0.41
N SER A 66 -1.65 -9.30 -0.06
CA SER A 66 -2.23 -10.33 -0.96
C SER A 66 -2.96 -9.74 -2.17
N ASP A 67 -3.38 -8.49 -2.11
CA ASP A 67 -3.97 -7.80 -3.25
C ASP A 67 -2.91 -7.32 -4.23
N LEU A 68 -1.73 -6.96 -3.74
CA LEU A 68 -0.67 -6.31 -4.50
C LEU A 68 0.39 -7.28 -5.02
N PHE A 69 0.55 -8.43 -4.36
CA PHE A 69 1.61 -9.40 -4.64
C PHE A 69 1.04 -10.78 -5.00
N SER A 70 1.68 -11.43 -5.96
CA SER A 70 1.45 -12.83 -6.35
C SER A 70 2.78 -13.57 -6.33
N GLN A 71 2.83 -14.74 -5.68
CA GLN A 71 4.03 -15.57 -5.57
C GLN A 71 5.30 -14.77 -5.16
N ASN A 72 5.15 -13.88 -4.17
CA ASN A 72 6.23 -13.05 -3.66
C ASN A 72 6.80 -12.00 -4.64
N ARG A 73 6.06 -11.69 -5.72
CA ARG A 73 6.38 -10.64 -6.69
C ARG A 73 5.22 -9.66 -6.80
N ILE A 74 5.51 -8.40 -7.07
CA ILE A 74 4.45 -7.41 -7.30
C ILE A 74 3.70 -7.73 -8.59
N ASP A 75 2.37 -7.75 -8.51
CA ASP A 75 1.51 -7.90 -9.68
C ASP A 75 1.29 -6.52 -10.31
N GLN A 76 2.17 -6.17 -11.25
CA GLN A 76 2.18 -4.84 -11.85
C GLN A 76 0.85 -4.51 -12.56
N GLY A 77 0.28 -5.46 -13.31
CA GLY A 77 -0.95 -5.24 -14.05
C GLY A 77 -2.14 -5.02 -13.12
N LYS A 78 -2.20 -5.76 -12.02
CA LYS A 78 -3.21 -5.55 -10.98
C LYS A 78 -3.03 -4.19 -10.33
N VAL A 79 -1.82 -3.85 -9.85
CA VAL A 79 -1.56 -2.57 -9.17
C VAL A 79 -1.87 -1.38 -10.08
N GLU A 80 -1.51 -1.42 -11.37
CA GLU A 80 -1.85 -0.36 -12.33
C GLU A 80 -3.36 -0.15 -12.48
N THR A 81 -4.14 -1.22 -12.42
CA THR A 81 -5.60 -1.14 -12.49
C THR A 81 -6.17 -0.47 -11.24
N LEU A 82 -5.64 -0.80 -10.06
CA LEU A 82 -6.06 -0.21 -8.79
C LEU A 82 -5.80 1.30 -8.74
N LEU A 83 -4.70 1.77 -9.36
CA LEU A 83 -4.32 3.19 -9.40
C LEU A 83 -5.21 4.05 -10.33
N LYS A 84 -5.94 3.42 -11.25
CA LYS A 84 -6.82 4.10 -12.22
C LYS A 84 -8.28 4.18 -11.78
N THR A 85 -8.60 3.61 -10.61
CA THR A 85 -9.96 3.55 -10.06
C THR A 85 -10.30 4.81 -9.29
#